data_AF-A0A2H3IHF4-F1
#
_entry.id   AF-A0A2H3IHF4-F1
#
_cell.length_a   1.000
_cell.length_b   1.000
_cell.length_c   1.000
_cell.angle_alpha   90.00
_cell.angle_beta   90.00
_cell.angle_gamma   90.00
#
_symmetry.space_group_name_H-M   'P 1'
#
loop_
_entity.id
_entity.type
_entity.pdbx_description
1 polymer ?
#
loop_
_entity_poly.entity_id
_entity_poly.type
_entity_poly.pdbx_seq_one_letter_code
_entity_poly.pdbx_strand_id
1 'polypeptide(L)'
;MSQSSDLSRLQTHDIEIGVTDALQRHASRHVAQHKPVSQRVLDYERRRPRWLRECIGEATGVFLYVFSGLASVAAFITNGASKEPPVTAFSSFFQIGLAFALGIMFAIVIAGPTSGGHFNPAVTVALTVWQGFPLKKVPHYILSQIFGAFMAALLVMGMYREQIVKYEETLTTLGMPLVSATGPAGIFCSFPAEGQSMGYLFLIEFFVDSFIGLVIWSCIDPANPFVTPATVPIVIGVGYGVMVWGFADLTISTNMARDLGSRFVAAIFYGGEAFSYKSYCWISILVNIPATLFATGFYELFLRDSIQMIHKGGVKHAEGEEGLRRYLSDVGVLKDENEVTAMHMARTEAIGMKN
;
A
#
# COMPACT_ATOMS: atom_id res chain seq x y z
N MET A 1 -21.55 67.22 0.25
CA MET A 1 -20.23 66.73 -0.17
C MET A 1 -20.00 65.38 0.52
N SER A 2 -20.31 64.29 -0.20
CA SER A 2 -19.35 63.26 -0.66
C SER A 2 -18.79 62.42 0.49
N GLN A 3 -19.26 61.20 0.80
CA GLN A 3 -19.22 59.91 0.08
C GLN A 3 -17.83 59.39 -0.35
N SER A 4 -17.70 58.06 -0.16
CA SER A 4 -16.59 57.10 -0.36
C SER A 4 -15.53 57.10 0.76
N SER A 5 -15.08 55.98 1.31
CA SER A 5 -15.08 54.58 0.84
C SER A 5 -14.93 53.64 2.05
N ASP A 6 -15.72 52.58 2.15
CA ASP A 6 -15.08 51.28 2.37
C ASP A 6 -15.92 50.09 1.93
N LEU A 7 -15.22 49.22 1.23
CA LEU A 7 -15.66 48.03 0.52
C LEU A 7 -16.13 46.94 1.50
N SER A 8 -17.35 46.47 1.26
CA SER A 8 -17.68 45.04 1.14
C SER A 8 -16.69 44.04 1.77
N ARG A 9 -16.85 43.79 3.07
CA ARG A 9 -16.53 42.46 3.63
C ARG A 9 -17.81 41.66 3.65
N LEU A 10 -17.99 40.83 2.61
CA LEU A 10 -18.95 39.74 2.63
C LEU A 10 -18.62 38.85 3.83
N GLN A 11 -19.52 38.86 4.83
CA GLN A 11 -19.50 37.93 5.95
C GLN A 11 -19.85 36.53 5.44
N THR A 12 -18.84 35.75 5.06
CA THR A 12 -19.01 34.33 4.70
C THR A 12 -18.92 33.38 5.90
N HIS A 13 -19.16 33.86 7.12
CA HIS A 13 -19.05 33.05 8.35
C HIS A 13 -20.38 32.64 8.98
N ASP A 14 -21.52 33.12 8.47
CA ASP A 14 -22.85 32.82 9.06
C ASP A 14 -23.56 31.60 8.44
N ILE A 15 -23.00 30.98 7.38
CA ILE A 15 -23.67 29.86 6.68
C ILE A 15 -23.20 28.48 7.20
N GLU A 16 -22.01 28.38 7.81
CA GLU A 16 -21.46 27.07 8.24
C GLU A 16 -21.98 26.60 9.61
N ILE A 17 -22.63 27.47 10.38
CA ILE A 17 -23.22 27.14 11.70
C ILE A 17 -24.63 26.53 11.54
N GLY A 18 -25.14 26.36 10.31
CA GLY A 18 -26.53 25.93 10.07
C GLY A 18 -26.77 24.42 10.02
N VAL A 19 -25.88 23.63 9.42
CA VAL A 19 -26.21 22.23 9.06
C VAL A 19 -25.73 21.23 10.11
N THR A 20 -24.51 21.40 10.62
CA THR A 20 -23.92 20.55 11.67
C THR A 20 -24.62 20.74 13.02
N ASP A 21 -24.96 21.99 13.37
CA ASP A 21 -25.68 22.32 14.60
C ASP A 21 -27.16 21.92 14.54
N ALA A 22 -27.81 22.03 13.37
CA ALA A 22 -29.19 21.53 13.18
C ALA A 22 -29.27 20.00 13.22
N LEU A 23 -28.26 19.30 12.68
CA LEU A 23 -28.15 17.83 12.77
C LEU A 23 -27.86 17.37 14.21
N GLN A 24 -27.06 18.11 14.98
CA GLN A 24 -26.81 17.81 16.39
C GLN A 24 -28.04 18.06 17.28
N ARG A 25 -28.86 19.08 16.99
CA ARG A 25 -30.08 19.38 17.77
C ARG A 25 -31.22 18.39 17.55
N HIS A 26 -31.28 17.69 16.41
CA HIS A 26 -32.36 16.76 16.09
C HIS A 26 -32.03 15.27 16.25
N ALA A 27 -30.79 14.92 16.54
CA ALA A 27 -30.41 13.54 16.84
C ALA A 27 -29.52 13.51 18.09
N SER A 28 -30.14 13.34 19.26
CA SER A 28 -29.42 12.82 20.43
C SER A 28 -28.97 11.39 20.11
N ARG A 29 -27.83 11.27 19.44
CA ARG A 29 -27.26 9.98 19.09
C ARG A 29 -26.93 9.29 20.41
N HIS A 30 -27.76 8.32 20.80
CA HIS A 30 -27.54 7.50 21.98
C HIS A 30 -26.37 6.57 21.66
N VAL A 31 -25.15 7.11 21.68
CA VAL A 31 -23.93 6.32 21.45
C VAL A 31 -23.79 5.40 22.64
N ALA A 32 -23.88 4.09 22.40
CA ALA A 32 -23.64 3.11 23.44
C ALA A 32 -22.27 3.37 24.08
N GLN A 33 -22.26 3.55 25.41
CA GLN A 33 -21.00 3.73 26.14
C GLN A 33 -20.11 2.52 25.89
N HIS A 34 -18.82 2.76 25.67
CA HIS A 34 -17.87 1.67 25.45
C HIS A 34 -17.81 0.80 26.71
N LYS A 35 -17.93 -0.52 26.51
CA LYS A 35 -17.85 -1.47 27.62
C LYS A 35 -16.48 -1.33 28.29
N PRO A 36 -16.40 -1.22 29.64
CA PRO A 36 -15.13 -1.15 30.33
C PRO A 36 -14.31 -2.42 30.06
N VAL A 37 -13.01 -2.25 29.84
CA VAL A 37 -12.08 -3.36 29.57
C VAL A 37 -11.80 -4.10 30.89
N SER A 38 -12.04 -5.42 30.90
CA SER A 38 -11.78 -6.24 32.09
C SER A 38 -10.29 -6.46 32.32
N GLN A 39 -9.87 -6.63 33.57
CA GLN A 39 -8.48 -6.93 33.93
C GLN A 39 -7.95 -8.20 33.22
N ARG A 40 -8.81 -9.20 33.00
CA ARG A 40 -8.47 -10.42 32.27
C ARG A 40 -7.98 -10.14 30.83
N VAL A 41 -8.59 -9.16 30.17
CA VAL A 41 -8.19 -8.74 28.82
C VAL A 41 -6.85 -8.02 28.86
N LEU A 42 -6.64 -7.12 29.81
CA LEU A 42 -5.37 -6.41 29.98
C LEU A 42 -4.22 -7.38 30.30
N ASP A 43 -4.46 -8.36 31.17
CA ASP A 43 -3.45 -9.36 31.52
C ASP A 43 -3.10 -10.25 30.32
N TYR A 44 -4.08 -10.62 29.50
CA TYR A 44 -3.86 -11.32 28.24
C TYR A 44 -3.05 -10.48 27.24
N GLU A 45 -3.42 -9.20 27.05
CA GLU A 45 -2.72 -8.27 26.17
C GLU A 45 -1.28 -8.01 26.62
N ARG A 46 -1.03 -7.95 27.93
CA ARG A 46 0.31 -7.79 28.51
C ARG A 46 1.16 -9.04 28.31
N ARG A 47 0.58 -10.23 28.41
CA ARG A 47 1.29 -11.52 28.24
C ARG A 47 1.63 -11.84 26.79
N ARG A 48 0.85 -11.36 25.82
CA ARG A 48 1.12 -11.66 24.40
C ARG A 48 2.42 -10.99 23.93
N PRO A 49 3.31 -11.69 23.24
CA PRO A 49 4.48 -11.04 22.65
C PRO A 49 4.05 -10.02 21.58
N ARG A 50 4.65 -8.83 21.59
CA ARG A 50 4.33 -7.77 20.60
C ARG A 50 4.60 -8.21 19.17
N TRP A 51 5.70 -8.94 18.93
CA TRP A 51 6.07 -9.45 17.61
C TRP A 51 5.03 -10.42 17.04
N LEU A 52 4.36 -11.22 17.88
CA LEU A 52 3.30 -12.12 17.44
C LEU A 52 2.08 -11.34 16.96
N ARG A 53 1.74 -10.24 17.63
CA ARG A 53 0.64 -9.36 17.22
C ARG A 53 0.92 -8.74 15.84
N GLU A 54 2.15 -8.27 15.62
CA GLU A 54 2.60 -7.74 14.33
C GLU A 54 2.55 -8.82 13.23
N CYS A 55 3.04 -10.03 13.50
CA CYS A 55 3.00 -11.16 12.57
C CYS A 55 1.57 -11.54 12.18
N ILE A 56 0.64 -11.60 13.14
CA ILE A 56 -0.79 -11.85 12.86
C ILE A 56 -1.38 -10.73 12.00
N GLY A 57 -1.00 -9.47 12.27
CA GLY A 57 -1.38 -8.33 11.45
C GLY A 57 -0.90 -8.49 10.00
N GLU A 58 0.38 -8.79 9.78
CA GLU A 58 0.94 -9.03 8.45
C GLU A 58 0.25 -10.18 7.71
N ALA A 59 0.07 -11.33 8.38
CA ALA A 59 -0.62 -12.48 7.79
C ALA A 59 -2.08 -12.15 7.43
N THR A 60 -2.79 -11.42 8.28
CA THR A 60 -4.18 -11.01 8.06
C THR A 60 -4.29 -10.02 6.91
N GLY A 61 -3.41 -9.02 6.85
CA GLY A 61 -3.41 -8.06 5.75
C GLY A 61 -3.14 -8.73 4.40
N VAL A 62 -2.14 -9.62 4.32
CA VAL A 62 -1.89 -10.38 3.10
C VAL A 62 -3.06 -11.29 2.75
N PHE A 63 -3.63 -11.98 3.73
CA PHE A 63 -4.80 -12.82 3.52
C PHE A 63 -5.96 -12.03 2.88
N LEU A 64 -6.27 -10.83 3.38
CA LEU A 64 -7.42 -10.05 2.92
C LEU A 64 -7.36 -9.70 1.43
N TYR A 65 -6.23 -9.18 0.95
CA TYR A 65 -6.12 -8.79 -0.44
C TYR A 65 -5.84 -9.98 -1.37
N VAL A 66 -5.09 -10.99 -0.91
CA VAL A 66 -4.85 -12.21 -1.70
C VAL A 66 -6.16 -12.96 -1.87
N PHE A 67 -6.95 -13.14 -0.81
CA PHE A 67 -8.26 -13.80 -0.90
C PHE A 67 -9.18 -13.08 -1.90
N SER A 68 -9.33 -11.77 -1.73
CA SER A 68 -10.21 -10.96 -2.60
C SER A 68 -9.77 -11.02 -4.07
N GLY A 69 -8.47 -10.90 -4.31
CA GLY A 69 -7.88 -10.98 -5.64
C GLY A 69 -8.01 -12.38 -6.25
N LEU A 70 -7.56 -13.44 -5.57
CA LEU A 70 -7.62 -14.80 -6.11
C LEU A 70 -9.06 -15.29 -6.30
N ALA A 71 -10.01 -14.91 -5.43
CA ALA A 71 -11.42 -15.22 -5.65
C ALA A 71 -11.97 -14.55 -6.92
N SER A 72 -11.57 -13.31 -7.20
CA SER A 72 -11.94 -12.62 -8.45
C SER A 72 -11.33 -13.28 -9.69
N VAL A 73 -10.08 -13.75 -9.61
CA VAL A 73 -9.42 -14.49 -10.68
C VAL A 73 -10.06 -15.87 -10.88
N ALA A 74 -10.40 -16.57 -9.79
CA ALA A 74 -11.10 -17.85 -9.83
C ALA A 74 -12.43 -17.69 -10.57
N ALA A 75 -13.24 -16.70 -10.18
CA ALA A 75 -14.47 -16.38 -10.87
C ALA A 75 -14.25 -16.10 -12.36
N PHE A 76 -13.25 -15.30 -12.72
CA PHE A 76 -12.93 -14.99 -14.12
C PHE A 76 -12.56 -16.24 -14.93
N ILE A 77 -11.64 -17.07 -14.43
CA ILE A 77 -11.15 -18.25 -15.14
C ILE A 77 -12.22 -19.33 -15.24
N THR A 78 -12.92 -19.66 -14.16
CA THR A 78 -13.93 -20.73 -14.17
C THR A 78 -15.18 -20.36 -14.95
N ASN A 79 -15.55 -19.07 -14.99
CA ASN A 79 -16.71 -18.61 -15.76
C ASN A 79 -16.46 -18.64 -17.27
N GLY A 80 -15.23 -18.43 -17.73
CA GLY A 80 -14.86 -18.51 -19.15
C GLY A 80 -15.12 -19.88 -19.79
N ALA A 81 -15.26 -20.93 -18.98
CA ALA A 81 -15.54 -22.29 -19.43
C ALA A 81 -17.03 -22.63 -19.54
N SER A 82 -17.92 -21.78 -19.03
CA SER A 82 -19.35 -22.05 -18.98
C SER A 82 -20.02 -21.71 -20.31
N LYS A 83 -20.63 -22.70 -20.98
CA LYS A 83 -21.34 -22.54 -22.27
C LYS A 83 -22.78 -22.00 -22.14
N GLU A 84 -23.21 -21.62 -20.94
CA GLU A 84 -24.57 -21.12 -20.68
C GLU A 84 -24.64 -19.57 -20.67
N PRO A 85 -25.72 -18.94 -21.18
CA PRO A 85 -25.83 -17.47 -21.30
C PRO A 85 -26.17 -16.78 -19.95
N PRO A 86 -25.96 -15.45 -19.80
CA PRO A 86 -24.70 -14.79 -19.52
C PRO A 86 -24.66 -14.28 -18.05
N VAL A 87 -24.25 -15.11 -17.09
CA VAL A 87 -23.64 -14.56 -15.86
C VAL A 87 -22.17 -14.16 -16.12
N THR A 88 -21.66 -14.51 -17.31
CA THR A 88 -20.34 -14.15 -17.86
C THR A 88 -20.15 -12.64 -18.08
N ALA A 89 -21.20 -11.82 -17.98
CA ALA A 89 -21.11 -10.37 -18.14
C ALA A 89 -20.41 -9.63 -16.96
N PHE A 90 -20.17 -10.29 -15.82
CA PHE A 90 -19.66 -9.63 -14.61
C PHE A 90 -18.18 -9.86 -14.31
N SER A 91 -17.50 -10.75 -15.04
CA SER A 91 -16.08 -11.04 -14.81
C SER A 91 -15.17 -10.37 -15.84
N SER A 92 -14.28 -9.50 -15.38
CA SER A 92 -13.36 -8.73 -16.22
C SER A 92 -12.06 -8.41 -15.47
N PHE A 93 -11.01 -8.03 -16.20
CA PHE A 93 -9.79 -7.50 -15.57
C PHE A 93 -10.07 -6.25 -14.71
N PHE A 94 -11.12 -5.48 -15.03
CA PHE A 94 -11.57 -4.38 -14.20
C PHE A 94 -12.03 -4.86 -12.81
N GLN A 95 -12.85 -5.91 -12.76
CA GLN A 95 -13.28 -6.56 -11.51
C GLN A 95 -12.08 -7.07 -10.70
N ILE A 96 -11.10 -7.71 -11.36
CA ILE A 96 -9.90 -8.23 -10.70
C ILE A 96 -9.09 -7.10 -10.06
N GLY A 97 -8.83 -6.01 -10.80
CA GLY A 97 -8.10 -4.87 -10.25
C GLY A 97 -8.85 -4.16 -9.13
N LEU A 98 -10.19 -4.07 -9.20
CA LEU A 98 -11.00 -3.57 -8.08
C LEU A 98 -10.90 -4.47 -6.84
N ALA A 99 -10.96 -5.80 -7.01
CA ALA A 99 -10.88 -6.74 -5.91
C ALA A 99 -9.53 -6.66 -5.19
N PHE A 100 -8.41 -6.57 -5.94
CA PHE A 100 -7.09 -6.32 -5.35
C PHE A 100 -7.00 -4.95 -4.70
N ALA A 101 -7.42 -3.88 -5.38
CA ALA A 101 -7.34 -2.50 -4.86
C ALA A 101 -8.11 -2.33 -3.54
N LEU A 102 -9.37 -2.79 -3.49
CA LEU A 102 -10.20 -2.71 -2.30
C LEU A 102 -9.72 -3.68 -1.21
N GLY A 103 -9.24 -4.87 -1.59
CA GLY A 103 -8.63 -5.81 -0.67
C GLY A 103 -7.40 -5.21 0.05
N ILE A 104 -6.54 -4.50 -0.69
CA ILE A 104 -5.38 -3.79 -0.14
C ILE A 104 -5.83 -2.64 0.77
N MET A 105 -6.84 -1.88 0.36
CA MET A 105 -7.42 -0.82 1.20
C MET A 105 -7.88 -1.39 2.54
N PHE A 106 -8.62 -2.51 2.53
CA PHE A 106 -9.06 -3.17 3.77
C PHE A 106 -7.91 -3.77 4.57
N ALA A 107 -6.90 -4.34 3.92
CA ALA A 107 -5.69 -4.81 4.59
C ALA A 107 -5.02 -3.69 5.41
N ILE A 108 -4.85 -2.52 4.80
CA ILE A 108 -4.25 -1.35 5.47
C ILE A 108 -5.15 -0.85 6.60
N VAL A 109 -6.45 -0.71 6.39
CA VAL A 109 -7.38 -0.22 7.43
C VAL A 109 -7.47 -1.17 8.62
N ILE A 110 -7.53 -2.48 8.39
CA ILE A 110 -7.76 -3.49 9.43
C ILE A 110 -6.46 -3.85 10.15
N ALA A 111 -5.41 -4.15 9.41
CA ALA A 111 -4.17 -4.71 9.95
C ALA A 111 -3.01 -3.70 10.03
N GLY A 112 -3.05 -2.64 9.23
CA GLY A 112 -2.00 -1.60 9.21
C GLY A 112 -1.70 -1.00 10.58
N PRO A 113 -2.70 -0.59 11.40
CA PRO A 113 -2.47 -0.06 12.75
C PRO A 113 -1.80 -1.04 13.72
N THR A 114 -1.79 -2.33 13.40
CA THR A 114 -1.22 -3.37 14.25
C THR A 114 0.23 -3.71 13.88
N SER A 115 0.56 -3.84 12.59
CA SER A 115 1.89 -4.28 12.14
C SER A 115 2.74 -3.19 11.49
N GLY A 116 2.15 -2.04 11.15
CA GLY A 116 2.74 -1.05 10.24
C GLY A 116 2.35 -1.26 8.78
N GLY A 117 1.69 -2.38 8.46
CA GLY A 117 1.06 -2.62 7.17
C GLY A 117 2.02 -2.81 6.00
N HIS A 118 3.08 -3.59 6.17
CA HIS A 118 4.03 -3.82 5.09
C HIS A 118 3.42 -4.67 3.99
N PHE A 119 2.83 -5.82 4.37
CA PHE A 119 2.13 -6.79 3.55
C PHE A 119 2.88 -7.29 2.29
N ASN A 120 4.15 -6.94 2.15
CA ASN A 120 5.00 -7.24 1.01
C ASN A 120 6.45 -7.38 1.52
N PRO A 121 7.14 -8.49 1.19
CA PRO A 121 8.56 -8.65 1.51
C PRO A 121 9.43 -7.51 0.97
N ALA A 122 9.16 -7.03 -0.24
CA ALA A 122 9.93 -5.94 -0.85
C ALA A 122 9.79 -4.62 -0.10
N VAL A 123 8.57 -4.29 0.34
CA VAL A 123 8.30 -3.10 1.19
C VAL A 123 8.97 -3.26 2.56
N THR A 124 8.93 -4.46 3.14
CA THR A 124 9.62 -4.76 4.42
C THR A 124 11.13 -4.53 4.32
N VAL A 125 11.73 -4.99 3.23
CA VAL A 125 13.16 -4.78 2.95
C VAL A 125 13.45 -3.29 2.73
N ALA A 126 12.65 -2.58 1.92
CA ALA A 126 12.85 -1.15 1.69
C ALA A 126 12.75 -0.32 2.98
N LEU A 127 11.76 -0.59 3.85
CA LEU A 127 11.63 0.07 5.15
C LEU A 127 12.80 -0.26 6.10
N THR A 128 13.41 -1.44 5.97
CA THR A 128 14.62 -1.81 6.71
C THR A 128 15.82 -0.98 6.25
N VAL A 129 15.98 -0.80 4.94
CA VAL A 129 17.10 -0.05 4.34
C VAL A 129 17.00 1.44 4.65
N TRP A 130 15.82 2.04 4.49
CA TRP A 130 15.67 3.50 4.47
C TRP A 130 15.04 4.09 5.74
N GLN A 131 14.17 3.34 6.43
CA GLN A 131 13.35 3.85 7.54
C GLN A 131 13.70 3.21 8.90
N GLY A 132 14.78 2.41 8.96
CA GLY A 132 15.27 1.83 10.20
C GLY A 132 14.39 0.71 10.78
N PHE A 133 13.59 0.02 9.94
CA PHE A 133 12.83 -1.13 10.42
C PHE A 133 13.79 -2.23 10.96
N PRO A 134 13.51 -2.84 12.13
CA PRO A 134 14.48 -3.74 12.77
C PRO A 134 14.76 -5.01 11.93
N LEU A 135 16.01 -5.21 11.54
CA LEU A 135 16.45 -6.37 10.73
C LEU A 135 16.01 -7.72 11.29
N LYS A 136 16.01 -7.87 12.63
CA LYS A 136 15.58 -9.11 13.32
C LYS A 136 14.11 -9.46 13.10
N LYS A 137 13.26 -8.48 12.78
CA LYS A 137 11.83 -8.68 12.51
C LYS A 137 11.55 -9.08 11.05
N VAL A 138 12.46 -8.78 10.13
CA VAL A 138 12.27 -9.00 8.68
C VAL A 138 11.88 -10.45 8.35
N PRO A 139 12.57 -11.50 8.84
CA PRO A 139 12.20 -12.87 8.52
C PRO A 139 10.80 -13.23 9.04
N HIS A 140 10.44 -12.74 10.22
CA HIS A 140 9.13 -12.99 10.84
C HIS A 140 8.00 -12.37 10.02
N TYR A 141 8.21 -11.15 9.51
CA TYR A 141 7.26 -10.47 8.63
C TYR A 141 7.09 -11.24 7.31
N ILE A 142 8.19 -11.58 6.64
CA ILE A 142 8.16 -12.30 5.36
C ILE A 142 7.45 -13.66 5.50
N LEU A 143 7.77 -14.43 6.53
CA LEU A 143 7.10 -15.71 6.78
C LEU A 143 5.61 -15.55 7.07
N SER A 144 5.23 -14.52 7.84
CA SER A 144 3.83 -14.22 8.14
C SER A 144 3.06 -13.81 6.90
N GLN A 145 3.67 -13.01 6.03
CA GLN A 145 3.09 -12.59 4.75
C GLN A 145 2.87 -13.80 3.82
N ILE A 146 3.88 -14.65 3.64
CA ILE A 146 3.77 -15.88 2.84
C ILE A 146 2.67 -16.79 3.39
N PHE A 147 2.61 -16.94 4.72
CA PHE A 147 1.57 -17.73 5.38
C PHE A 147 0.17 -17.16 5.15
N GLY A 148 -0.01 -15.83 5.21
CA GLY A 148 -1.28 -15.18 4.90
C GLY A 148 -1.76 -15.47 3.47
N ALA A 149 -0.86 -15.35 2.49
CA ALA A 149 -1.16 -15.66 1.09
C ALA A 149 -1.50 -17.15 0.87
N PHE A 150 -0.74 -18.05 1.51
CA PHE A 150 -0.98 -19.49 1.48
C PHE A 150 -2.37 -19.84 2.02
N MET A 151 -2.75 -19.29 3.18
CA MET A 151 -4.07 -19.53 3.79
C MET A 151 -5.21 -18.99 2.94
N ALA A 152 -5.03 -17.82 2.31
CA ALA A 152 -6.01 -17.25 1.38
C ALA A 152 -6.20 -18.14 0.15
N ALA A 153 -5.11 -18.60 -0.46
CA ALA A 153 -5.14 -19.49 -1.62
C ALA A 153 -5.79 -20.85 -1.29
N LEU A 154 -5.48 -21.44 -0.14
CA LEU A 154 -6.15 -22.67 0.32
C LEU A 154 -7.66 -22.48 0.48
N LEU A 155 -8.08 -21.35 1.07
CA LEU A 155 -9.49 -21.06 1.25
C LEU A 155 -10.21 -20.89 -0.09
N VAL A 156 -9.60 -20.18 -1.06
CA VAL A 156 -10.14 -20.07 -2.43
C VAL A 156 -10.24 -21.44 -3.09
N MET A 157 -9.21 -22.29 -2.97
CA MET A 157 -9.25 -23.66 -3.49
C MET A 157 -10.38 -24.49 -2.88
N GLY A 158 -10.65 -24.33 -1.59
CA GLY A 158 -11.79 -24.97 -0.92
C GLY A 158 -13.14 -24.45 -1.39
N MET A 159 -13.30 -23.13 -1.47
CA MET A 159 -14.57 -22.48 -1.83
C MET A 159 -14.95 -22.64 -3.31
N TYR A 160 -13.97 -22.66 -4.22
CA TYR A 160 -14.17 -22.81 -5.66
C TYR A 160 -13.95 -24.25 -6.16
N ARG A 161 -13.83 -25.24 -5.26
CA ARG A 161 -13.40 -26.59 -5.64
C ARG A 161 -14.31 -27.22 -6.71
N GLU A 162 -15.62 -27.07 -6.57
CA GLU A 162 -16.58 -27.64 -7.53
C GLU A 162 -16.44 -27.03 -8.92
N GLN A 163 -16.22 -25.73 -9.01
CA GLN A 163 -16.04 -25.00 -10.27
C GLN A 163 -14.69 -25.33 -10.91
N ILE A 164 -13.63 -25.42 -10.10
CA ILE A 164 -12.28 -25.76 -10.55
C ILE A 164 -12.25 -27.18 -11.13
N VAL A 165 -12.84 -28.17 -10.46
CA VAL A 165 -12.87 -29.56 -10.96
C VAL A 165 -13.60 -29.67 -12.30
N LYS A 166 -14.75 -29.00 -12.45
CA LYS A 166 -15.46 -28.95 -13.75
C LYS A 166 -14.60 -28.32 -14.86
N TYR A 167 -13.82 -27.30 -14.49
CA TYR A 167 -12.91 -26.65 -15.43
C TYR A 167 -11.73 -27.55 -15.81
N GLU A 168 -11.12 -28.23 -14.84
CA GLU A 168 -10.07 -29.23 -15.05
C GLU A 168 -10.53 -30.35 -16.00
N GLU A 169 -11.73 -30.90 -15.78
CA GLU A 169 -12.33 -31.91 -16.65
C GLU A 169 -12.46 -31.39 -18.08
N THR A 170 -12.97 -30.15 -18.24
CA THR A 170 -13.13 -29.52 -19.55
C THR A 170 -11.78 -29.39 -20.26
N LEU A 171 -10.74 -28.87 -19.60
CA LEU A 171 -9.41 -28.74 -20.19
C LEU A 171 -8.78 -30.10 -20.54
N THR A 172 -8.96 -31.10 -19.67
CA THR A 172 -8.43 -32.44 -19.88
C THR A 172 -9.06 -33.10 -21.12
N THR A 173 -10.37 -32.93 -21.34
CA THR A 173 -11.04 -33.42 -22.56
C THR A 173 -10.56 -32.73 -23.84
N LEU A 174 -10.14 -31.47 -23.73
CA LEU A 174 -9.57 -30.70 -24.84
C LEU A 174 -8.06 -30.93 -25.02
N GLY A 175 -7.42 -31.72 -24.17
CA GLY A 175 -5.97 -31.96 -24.18
C GLY A 175 -5.14 -30.72 -23.81
N MET A 176 -5.72 -29.78 -23.08
CA MET A 176 -5.06 -28.53 -22.68
C MET A 176 -4.37 -28.66 -21.31
N PRO A 177 -3.26 -27.93 -21.06
CA PRO A 177 -2.50 -28.02 -19.81
C PRO A 177 -3.23 -27.35 -18.65
N LEU A 178 -3.20 -28.00 -17.47
CA LEU A 178 -3.74 -27.46 -16.22
C LEU A 178 -2.85 -26.35 -15.63
N VAL A 179 -1.54 -26.43 -15.88
CA VAL A 179 -0.56 -25.41 -15.50
C VAL A 179 -0.30 -24.49 -16.69
N SER A 180 -0.99 -23.36 -16.71
CA SER A 180 -0.84 -22.32 -17.71
C SER A 180 -1.44 -21.00 -17.21
N ALA A 181 -1.25 -19.90 -17.95
CA ALA A 181 -1.81 -18.60 -17.61
C ALA A 181 -3.35 -18.61 -17.53
N THR A 182 -3.98 -19.42 -18.37
CA THR A 182 -5.44 -19.56 -18.44
C THR A 182 -5.95 -20.81 -17.71
N GLY A 183 -5.07 -21.74 -17.35
CA GLY A 183 -5.43 -22.96 -16.63
C GLY A 183 -5.78 -22.71 -15.15
N PRO A 184 -6.32 -23.73 -14.46
CA PRO A 184 -6.74 -23.64 -13.07
C PRO A 184 -5.59 -23.31 -12.10
N ALA A 185 -4.34 -23.65 -12.42
CA ALA A 185 -3.19 -23.21 -11.63
C ALA A 185 -2.99 -21.68 -11.68
N GLY A 186 -3.37 -21.04 -12.80
CA GLY A 186 -3.30 -19.59 -13.01
C GLY A 186 -4.21 -18.78 -12.10
N ILE A 187 -5.17 -19.43 -11.44
CA ILE A 187 -5.98 -18.81 -10.37
C ILE A 187 -5.10 -18.37 -9.22
N PHE A 188 -4.07 -19.15 -8.89
CA PHE A 188 -3.29 -18.97 -7.66
C PHE A 188 -2.04 -18.15 -7.90
N CYS A 189 -1.28 -18.45 -8.93
CA CYS A 189 0.01 -17.82 -9.21
C CYS A 189 0.16 -17.51 -10.69
N SER A 190 1.02 -16.55 -11.00
CA SER A 190 1.12 -16.01 -12.34
C SER A 190 1.99 -16.93 -13.22
N PHE A 191 1.57 -17.15 -14.45
CA PHE A 191 2.31 -17.95 -15.46
C PHE A 191 2.34 -17.18 -16.78
N PRO A 192 3.46 -17.23 -17.52
CA PRO A 192 3.58 -16.52 -18.78
C PRO A 192 2.80 -17.20 -19.91
N ALA A 193 2.17 -16.36 -20.73
CA ALA A 193 1.48 -16.76 -21.94
C ALA A 193 2.46 -17.29 -23.01
N GLU A 194 1.93 -17.81 -24.11
CA GLU A 194 2.76 -18.20 -25.26
C GLU A 194 3.35 -16.99 -25.96
N GLY A 195 4.59 -17.13 -26.48
CA GLY A 195 5.28 -16.05 -27.20
C GLY A 195 5.93 -14.95 -26.34
N GLN A 196 5.73 -14.95 -25.01
CA GLN A 196 6.36 -13.97 -24.12
C GLN A 196 7.82 -14.35 -23.78
N SER A 197 8.75 -13.41 -23.95
CA SER A 197 10.16 -13.61 -23.61
C SER A 197 10.44 -13.29 -22.13
N MET A 198 11.45 -13.92 -21.54
CA MET A 198 11.81 -13.68 -20.13
C MET A 198 12.27 -12.24 -19.86
N GLY A 199 12.99 -11.62 -20.81
CA GLY A 199 13.41 -10.22 -20.68
C GLY A 199 12.23 -9.24 -20.70
N TYR A 200 11.22 -9.53 -21.51
CA TYR A 200 9.97 -8.77 -21.55
C TYR A 200 9.21 -8.86 -20.23
N LEU A 201 9.05 -10.08 -19.69
CA LEU A 201 8.38 -10.31 -18.41
C LEU A 201 9.11 -9.66 -17.24
N PHE A 202 10.44 -9.75 -17.23
CA PHE A 202 11.26 -9.07 -16.24
C PHE A 202 11.04 -7.56 -16.26
N LEU A 203 11.04 -6.94 -17.45
CA LEU A 203 10.85 -5.50 -17.60
C LEU A 203 9.49 -5.05 -17.05
N ILE A 204 8.43 -5.83 -17.33
CA ILE A 204 7.09 -5.53 -16.85
C ILE A 204 7.02 -5.62 -15.33
N GLU A 205 7.47 -6.74 -14.75
CA GLU A 205 7.47 -6.95 -13.30
C GLU A 205 8.27 -5.84 -12.62
N PHE A 206 9.46 -5.54 -13.12
CA PHE A 206 10.33 -4.49 -12.59
C PHE A 206 9.68 -3.10 -12.65
N PHE A 207 9.05 -2.75 -13.77
CA PHE A 207 8.40 -1.44 -13.93
C PHE A 207 7.18 -1.31 -13.02
N VAL A 208 6.31 -2.32 -12.98
CA VAL A 208 5.10 -2.34 -12.18
C VAL A 208 5.43 -2.23 -10.69
N ASP A 209 6.39 -3.01 -10.22
CA ASP A 209 6.85 -2.95 -8.83
C ASP A 209 7.52 -1.62 -8.50
N SER A 210 8.26 -1.03 -9.45
CA SER A 210 8.85 0.29 -9.26
C SER A 210 7.78 1.38 -9.13
N PHE A 211 6.75 1.33 -9.98
CA PHE A 211 5.61 2.27 -9.90
C PHE A 211 4.90 2.17 -8.55
N ILE A 212 4.57 0.95 -8.12
CA ILE A 212 3.94 0.70 -6.82
C ILE A 212 4.85 1.18 -5.69
N GLY A 213 6.15 0.90 -5.75
CA GLY A 213 7.15 1.36 -4.80
C GLY A 213 7.15 2.88 -4.64
N LEU A 214 7.12 3.62 -5.75
CA LEU A 214 7.02 5.09 -5.74
C LEU A 214 5.73 5.59 -5.10
N VAL A 215 4.58 4.99 -5.44
CA VAL A 215 3.28 5.36 -4.84
C VAL A 215 3.31 5.15 -3.34
N ILE A 216 3.78 3.99 -2.86
CA ILE A 216 3.88 3.69 -1.42
C ILE A 216 4.81 4.70 -0.75
N TRP A 217 5.99 4.97 -1.32
CA TRP A 217 6.96 5.89 -0.74
C TRP A 217 6.42 7.32 -0.66
N SER A 218 5.70 7.77 -1.68
CA SER A 218 5.03 9.07 -1.69
C SER A 218 3.94 9.20 -0.62
N CYS A 219 3.33 8.08 -0.22
CA CYS A 219 2.26 8.06 0.79
C CYS A 219 2.80 8.12 2.23
N ILE A 220 4.02 7.63 2.45
CA ILE A 220 4.67 7.68 3.77
C ILE A 220 5.52 8.94 3.95
N ASP A 221 5.67 9.76 2.90
CA ASP A 221 6.38 11.03 2.96
C ASP A 221 5.51 12.11 3.63
N PRO A 222 5.88 12.59 4.83
CA PRO A 222 5.15 13.65 5.51
C PRO A 222 5.22 15.00 4.79
N ALA A 223 6.20 15.20 3.89
CA ALA A 223 6.29 16.39 3.05
C ALA A 223 5.19 16.45 1.98
N ASN A 224 4.63 15.31 1.56
CA ASN A 224 3.62 15.26 0.50
C ASN A 224 2.29 15.93 0.94
N PRO A 225 1.85 17.02 0.29
CA PRO A 225 0.64 17.73 0.68
C PRO A 225 -0.66 17.03 0.22
N PHE A 226 -0.57 16.08 -0.71
CA PHE A 226 -1.74 15.42 -1.30
C PHE A 226 -2.17 14.16 -0.56
N VAL A 227 -1.33 13.65 0.35
CA VAL A 227 -1.60 12.43 1.10
C VAL A 227 -1.75 12.76 2.58
N THR A 228 -2.86 12.29 3.15
CA THR A 228 -3.11 12.31 4.59
C THR A 228 -3.15 10.86 5.10
N PRO A 229 -2.90 10.59 6.39
CA PRO A 229 -2.97 9.23 6.92
C PRO A 229 -4.29 8.51 6.62
N ALA A 230 -5.39 9.25 6.51
CA ALA A 230 -6.71 8.70 6.16
C ALA A 230 -6.84 8.32 4.68
N THR A 231 -6.09 8.96 3.77
CA THR A 231 -6.16 8.68 2.33
C THR A 231 -5.14 7.62 1.86
N VAL A 232 -4.11 7.32 2.66
CA VAL A 232 -3.09 6.29 2.36
C VAL A 232 -3.70 4.96 1.86
N PRO A 233 -4.72 4.37 2.53
CA PRO A 233 -5.28 3.09 2.07
C PRO A 233 -5.86 3.15 0.65
N ILE A 234 -6.50 4.27 0.30
CA ILE A 234 -7.12 4.48 -1.01
C ILE A 234 -6.06 4.68 -2.08
N VAL A 235 -5.07 5.53 -1.83
CA VAL A 235 -4.01 5.85 -2.80
C VAL A 235 -3.19 4.61 -3.13
N ILE A 236 -2.78 3.84 -2.12
CA ILE A 236 -2.04 2.59 -2.34
C ILE A 236 -2.92 1.56 -3.06
N GLY A 237 -4.17 1.36 -2.61
CA GLY A 237 -5.09 0.42 -3.25
C GLY A 237 -5.31 0.73 -4.73
N VAL A 238 -5.61 1.99 -5.06
CA VAL A 238 -5.76 2.45 -6.45
C VAL A 238 -4.45 2.32 -7.23
N GLY A 239 -3.30 2.61 -6.63
CA GLY A 239 -1.99 2.42 -7.27
C GLY A 239 -1.76 0.98 -7.75
N TYR A 240 -2.08 -0.01 -6.91
CA TYR A 240 -2.08 -1.42 -7.34
C TYR A 240 -3.16 -1.70 -8.40
N GLY A 241 -4.38 -1.18 -8.21
CA GLY A 241 -5.48 -1.34 -9.17
C GLY A 241 -5.12 -0.89 -10.59
N VAL A 242 -4.47 0.28 -10.72
CA VAL A 242 -4.01 0.83 -12.00
C VAL A 242 -3.00 -0.10 -12.68
N MET A 243 -2.08 -0.68 -11.93
CA MET A 243 -1.12 -1.66 -12.48
C MET A 243 -1.82 -2.95 -12.92
N VAL A 244 -2.79 -3.44 -12.15
CA VAL A 244 -3.58 -4.61 -12.54
C VAL A 244 -4.37 -4.31 -13.82
N TRP A 245 -5.07 -3.18 -13.92
CA TRP A 245 -5.84 -2.86 -15.12
C TRP A 245 -4.97 -2.65 -16.36
N GLY A 246 -3.76 -2.10 -16.19
CA GLY A 246 -2.83 -1.88 -17.30
C GLY A 246 -2.08 -3.13 -17.77
N PHE A 247 -1.80 -4.08 -16.87
CA PHE A 247 -0.84 -5.16 -17.12
C PHE A 247 -1.34 -6.57 -16.77
N ALA A 248 -2.60 -6.75 -16.35
CA ALA A 248 -3.11 -8.07 -15.94
C ALA A 248 -2.99 -9.15 -17.03
N ASP A 249 -3.16 -8.78 -18.30
CA ASP A 249 -3.02 -9.71 -19.45
C ASP A 249 -1.55 -10.12 -19.70
N LEU A 250 -0.59 -9.35 -19.17
CA LEU A 250 0.84 -9.52 -19.42
C LEU A 250 1.59 -10.29 -18.34
N THR A 251 0.88 -10.81 -17.32
CA THR A 251 1.42 -11.57 -16.19
C THR A 251 2.22 -10.70 -15.21
N ILE A 252 1.61 -10.33 -14.10
CA ILE A 252 2.25 -9.61 -12.99
C ILE A 252 2.08 -10.37 -11.66
N SER A 253 3.07 -10.29 -10.78
CA SER A 253 2.99 -10.84 -9.42
C SER A 253 2.89 -9.73 -8.37
N THR A 254 3.69 -8.68 -8.53
CA THR A 254 3.79 -7.47 -7.69
C THR A 254 4.22 -7.69 -6.23
N ASN A 255 4.30 -8.94 -5.80
CA ASN A 255 4.52 -9.29 -4.41
C ASN A 255 4.99 -10.76 -4.25
N MET A 256 6.23 -10.91 -3.80
CA MET A 256 6.85 -12.18 -3.44
C MET A 256 5.95 -13.07 -2.58
N ALA A 257 5.40 -12.53 -1.48
CA ALA A 257 4.61 -13.32 -0.55
C ALA A 257 3.29 -13.77 -1.16
N ARG A 258 2.64 -12.89 -1.93
CA ARG A 258 1.42 -13.20 -2.68
C ARG A 258 1.66 -14.38 -3.62
N ASP A 259 2.70 -14.31 -4.45
CA ASP A 259 2.97 -15.33 -5.46
C ASP A 259 3.56 -16.60 -4.86
N LEU A 260 4.58 -16.52 -4.00
CA LEU A 260 5.19 -17.70 -3.40
C LEU A 260 4.19 -18.47 -2.52
N GLY A 261 3.41 -17.77 -1.69
CA GLY A 261 2.42 -18.38 -0.82
C GLY A 261 1.31 -19.10 -1.59
N SER A 262 0.76 -18.47 -2.63
CA SER A 262 -0.26 -19.10 -3.47
C SER A 262 0.31 -20.17 -4.41
N ARG A 263 1.56 -20.02 -4.87
CA ARG A 263 2.28 -21.01 -5.70
C ARG A 263 2.54 -22.31 -4.95
N PHE A 264 2.74 -22.27 -3.63
CA PHE A 264 2.75 -23.50 -2.83
C PHE A 264 1.42 -24.25 -2.90
N VAL A 265 0.28 -23.54 -2.89
CA VAL A 265 -1.03 -24.18 -3.07
C VAL A 265 -1.14 -24.75 -4.49
N ALA A 266 -0.75 -24.00 -5.52
CA ALA A 266 -0.69 -24.52 -6.88
C ALA A 266 0.16 -25.80 -6.99
N ALA A 267 1.31 -25.84 -6.32
CA ALA A 267 2.18 -27.01 -6.34
C ALA A 267 1.61 -28.22 -5.58
N ILE A 268 0.82 -28.00 -4.52
CA ILE A 268 0.12 -29.08 -3.80
C ILE A 268 -0.90 -29.78 -4.71
N PHE A 269 -1.61 -29.03 -5.56
CA PHE A 269 -2.69 -29.58 -6.38
C PHE A 269 -2.28 -29.94 -7.82
N TYR A 270 -1.33 -29.22 -8.41
CA TYR A 270 -0.89 -29.39 -9.80
C TYR A 270 0.57 -29.84 -9.95
N GLY A 271 1.26 -30.10 -8.84
CA GLY A 271 2.62 -30.63 -8.83
C GLY A 271 3.74 -29.60 -9.05
N GLY A 272 4.97 -30.10 -9.17
CA GLY A 272 6.18 -29.27 -9.29
C GLY A 272 6.25 -28.37 -10.52
N GLU A 273 5.40 -28.62 -11.53
CA GLU A 273 5.28 -27.78 -12.72
C GLU A 273 4.92 -26.33 -12.37
N ALA A 274 4.19 -26.10 -11.27
CA ALA A 274 3.91 -24.77 -10.74
C ALA A 274 5.18 -23.93 -10.47
N PHE A 275 6.34 -24.56 -10.24
CA PHE A 275 7.63 -23.90 -10.07
C PHE A 275 8.51 -23.97 -11.33
N SER A 276 8.45 -25.05 -12.11
CA SER A 276 9.33 -25.22 -13.27
C SER A 276 8.79 -24.60 -14.57
N TYR A 277 7.51 -24.24 -14.63
CA TYR A 277 6.87 -23.76 -15.85
C TYR A 277 7.61 -22.56 -16.47
N LYS A 278 8.17 -22.77 -17.66
CA LYS A 278 8.98 -21.82 -18.46
C LYS A 278 10.07 -21.09 -17.67
N SER A 279 10.52 -21.63 -16.53
CA SER A 279 11.50 -20.99 -15.62
C SER A 279 11.11 -19.56 -15.19
N TYR A 280 9.82 -19.25 -15.09
CA TYR A 280 9.34 -17.89 -14.77
C TYR A 280 9.32 -17.58 -13.26
N CYS A 281 9.26 -18.60 -12.40
CA CYS A 281 8.98 -18.42 -10.97
C CYS A 281 9.94 -17.46 -10.24
N TRP A 282 11.20 -17.38 -10.64
CA TRP A 282 12.14 -16.46 -10.01
C TRP A 282 11.83 -15.00 -10.34
N ILE A 283 11.23 -14.71 -11.51
CA ILE A 283 10.78 -13.36 -11.88
C ILE A 283 9.66 -12.93 -10.93
N SER A 284 8.60 -13.74 -10.83
CA SER A 284 7.44 -13.43 -10.00
C SER A 284 7.75 -13.34 -8.50
N ILE A 285 8.76 -14.09 -8.03
CA ILE A 285 9.12 -14.16 -6.62
C ILE A 285 10.16 -13.11 -6.24
N LEU A 286 11.19 -12.86 -7.06
CA LEU A 286 12.38 -12.12 -6.63
C LEU A 286 12.51 -10.72 -7.23
N VAL A 287 11.92 -10.42 -8.39
CA VAL A 287 12.15 -9.14 -9.10
C VAL A 287 11.55 -7.94 -8.38
N ASN A 288 10.49 -8.15 -7.62
CA ASN A 288 9.83 -7.10 -6.86
C ASN A 288 10.74 -6.44 -5.81
N ILE A 289 11.71 -7.16 -5.24
CA ILE A 289 12.66 -6.64 -4.25
C ILE A 289 13.58 -5.58 -4.88
N PRO A 290 14.42 -5.90 -5.90
CA PRO A 290 15.29 -4.90 -6.52
C PRO A 290 14.49 -3.77 -7.18
N ALA A 291 13.30 -4.04 -7.74
CA ALA A 291 12.44 -3.00 -8.30
C ALA A 291 11.95 -2.00 -7.23
N THR A 292 11.45 -2.50 -6.09
CA THR A 292 11.02 -1.64 -4.98
C THR A 292 12.20 -0.87 -4.39
N LEU A 293 13.37 -1.49 -4.25
CA LEU A 293 14.58 -0.80 -3.79
C LEU A 293 15.04 0.28 -4.77
N PHE A 294 14.95 0.02 -6.07
CA PHE A 294 15.24 1.02 -7.11
C PHE A 294 14.30 2.22 -7.01
N ALA A 295 12.99 1.97 -6.93
CA ALA A 295 11.98 3.03 -6.80
C ALA A 295 12.15 3.87 -5.54
N THR A 296 12.35 3.22 -4.40
CA THR A 296 12.54 3.91 -3.13
C THR A 296 13.86 4.69 -3.12
N GLY A 297 14.95 4.12 -3.65
CA GLY A 297 16.20 4.84 -3.85
C GLY A 297 16.07 6.04 -4.79
N PHE A 298 15.30 5.92 -5.86
CA PHE A 298 14.99 7.04 -6.75
C PHE A 298 14.21 8.15 -6.02
N TYR A 299 13.19 7.80 -5.24
CA TYR A 299 12.42 8.76 -4.46
C TYR A 299 13.31 9.47 -3.43
N GLU A 300 14.09 8.71 -2.66
CA GLU A 300 15.01 9.21 -1.65
C GLU A 300 16.06 10.17 -2.23
N LEU A 301 16.58 9.87 -3.42
CA LEU A 301 17.63 10.67 -4.04
C LEU A 301 17.12 11.92 -4.75
N PHE A 302 15.96 11.84 -5.41
CA PHE A 302 15.51 12.89 -6.34
C PHE A 302 14.22 13.62 -5.94
N LEU A 303 13.34 12.98 -5.16
CA LEU A 303 12.01 13.52 -4.85
C LEU A 303 11.89 13.98 -3.39
N ARG A 304 12.65 13.38 -2.49
CA ARG A 304 12.59 13.66 -1.05
C ARG A 304 13.19 15.03 -0.73
N ASP A 305 12.41 15.87 -0.04
CA ASP A 305 12.88 17.13 0.56
C ASP A 305 12.98 16.98 2.08
N SER A 306 14.21 16.77 2.56
CA SER A 306 14.47 16.57 3.99
C SER A 306 14.19 17.81 4.84
N ILE A 307 14.32 19.02 4.28
CA ILE A 307 14.05 20.27 5.03
C ILE A 307 12.54 20.37 5.29
N GLN A 308 11.72 20.10 4.28
CA GLN A 308 10.26 20.10 4.44
C GLN A 308 9.79 19.02 5.41
N MET A 309 10.39 17.83 5.39
CA MET A 309 10.06 16.78 6.34
C MET A 309 10.41 17.18 7.78
N ILE A 310 11.57 17.82 8.01
CA ILE A 310 11.95 18.32 9.32
C ILE A 310 11.00 19.42 9.78
N HIS A 311 10.64 20.34 8.90
CA HIS A 311 9.71 21.44 9.20
C HIS A 311 8.33 20.92 9.60
N LYS A 312 7.81 19.89 8.92
CA LYS A 312 6.54 19.23 9.26
C LYS A 312 6.65 18.29 10.46
N GLY A 313 7.82 18.18 11.10
CA GLY A 313 8.05 17.32 12.27
C GLY A 313 8.08 15.83 11.95
N GLY A 314 8.19 15.44 10.69
CA GLY A 314 8.25 14.05 10.26
C GLY A 314 9.58 13.37 10.54
N VAL A 315 10.68 14.14 10.53
CA VAL A 315 12.05 13.66 10.78
C VAL A 315 12.80 14.70 11.61
N LYS A 316 13.84 14.29 12.34
CA LYS A 316 14.74 15.20 13.07
C LYS A 316 16.12 15.22 12.42
N HIS A 317 16.77 16.37 12.44
CA HIS A 317 18.17 16.49 12.06
C HIS A 317 19.05 15.62 12.98
N ALA A 318 20.11 15.02 12.45
CA ALA A 318 20.94 14.05 13.18
C ALA A 318 21.59 14.64 14.44
N GLU A 319 21.98 15.91 14.37
CA GLU A 319 22.55 16.68 15.49
C GLU A 319 21.48 17.47 16.28
N GLY A 320 20.20 17.14 16.11
CA GLY A 320 19.10 17.83 16.78
C GLY A 320 18.85 19.25 16.27
N GLU A 321 18.20 20.08 17.10
CA GLU A 321 17.81 21.44 16.71
C GLU A 321 19.01 22.37 16.49
N GLU A 322 20.11 22.18 17.23
CA GLU A 322 21.31 22.99 17.09
C GLU A 322 21.97 22.80 15.72
N GLY A 323 22.13 21.54 15.27
CA GLY A 323 22.66 21.27 13.94
C GLY A 323 21.75 21.78 12.82
N LEU A 324 20.42 21.69 13.01
CA LEU A 324 19.47 22.27 12.06
C LEU A 324 19.62 23.80 11.97
N ARG A 325 19.73 24.49 13.11
CA ARG A 325 19.94 25.95 13.14
C ARG A 325 21.24 26.35 12.45
N ARG A 326 22.33 25.62 12.71
CA ARG A 326 23.62 25.84 12.05
C ARG A 326 23.49 25.71 10.53
N TYR A 327 22.89 24.62 10.04
CA TYR A 327 22.65 24.43 8.61
C TYR A 327 21.80 25.56 8.02
N LEU A 328 20.68 25.91 8.64
CA LEU A 328 19.78 26.98 8.17
C LEU A 328 20.45 28.37 8.16
N SER A 329 21.40 28.61 9.07
CA SER A 329 22.24 29.81 9.07
C SER A 329 23.25 29.77 7.92
N ASP A 330 23.96 28.65 7.71
CA ASP A 330 24.94 28.47 6.63
C ASP A 330 24.30 28.64 5.24
N VAL A 331 23.06 28.19 5.05
CA VAL A 331 22.31 28.38 3.79
C VAL A 331 21.57 29.72 3.69
N GLY A 332 21.74 30.61 4.68
CA GLY A 332 21.18 31.97 4.68
C GLY A 332 19.66 32.05 4.85
N VAL A 333 19.02 30.97 5.31
CA VAL A 333 17.57 30.92 5.61
C VAL A 333 17.28 31.59 6.95
N LEU A 334 18.13 31.37 7.95
CA LEU A 334 18.14 32.15 9.18
C LEU A 334 19.13 33.30 8.98
N LYS A 335 18.63 34.53 8.86
CA LYS A 335 19.48 35.71 9.01
C LYS A 335 19.98 35.76 10.44
N ASP A 336 21.27 36.00 10.60
CA ASP A 336 21.90 36.19 11.90
C ASP A 336 21.08 37.20 12.72
N GLU A 337 20.66 36.82 13.94
CA GLU A 337 19.94 37.75 14.84
C GLU A 337 20.75 39.03 15.07
N ASN A 338 22.07 38.94 14.91
CA ASN A 338 22.99 40.07 14.93
C ASN A 338 22.77 41.08 13.79
N GLU A 339 22.40 40.65 12.57
CA GLU A 339 22.09 41.58 11.47
C GLU A 339 20.75 42.30 11.69
N VAL A 340 19.74 41.61 12.24
CA VAL A 340 18.43 42.22 12.53
C VAL A 340 18.55 43.22 13.68
N THR A 341 19.35 42.89 14.70
CA THR A 341 19.64 43.78 15.82
C THR A 341 20.51 44.97 15.38
N ALA A 342 21.50 44.75 14.50
CA ALA A 342 22.29 45.84 13.90
C ALA A 342 21.44 46.74 12.99
N MET A 343 20.51 46.19 12.19
CA MET A 343 19.54 46.98 11.42
C MET A 343 18.60 47.77 12.33
N HIS A 344 18.13 47.19 13.44
CA HIS A 344 17.27 47.89 14.38
C HIS A 344 18.02 49.01 15.12
N MET A 345 19.27 48.79 15.55
CA MET A 345 20.11 49.83 16.15
C MET A 345 20.44 50.95 15.15
N ALA A 346 20.84 50.62 13.92
CA ALA A 346 21.11 51.61 12.87
C ALA A 346 19.86 52.44 12.51
N ARG A 347 18.67 51.82 12.53
CA ARG A 347 17.40 52.52 12.29
C ARG A 347 16.99 53.42 13.47
N THR A 348 17.38 53.07 14.69
CA THR A 348 17.10 53.87 15.89
C THR A 348 18.06 55.06 16.00
N GLU A 349 19.33 54.89 15.63
CA GLU A 349 20.32 55.99 15.54
C GLU A 349 19.95 57.01 14.44
N ALA A 350 19.47 56.54 13.28
CA ALA A 350 19.02 57.42 12.20
C ALA A 350 17.76 58.24 12.55
N ILE A 351 16.94 57.77 13.49
CA ILE A 351 15.75 58.49 13.99
C ILE A 351 16.14 59.43 15.14
N GLY A 352 17.15 59.08 15.96
CA GLY A 352 17.68 59.92 17.03
C GLY A 352 18.49 61.14 16.57
N MET A 353 18.99 61.16 15.32
CA MET A 353 19.71 62.29 14.74
C MET A 353 18.82 63.35 14.06
N LYS A 354 17.49 63.21 14.12
CA LYS A 354 16.51 64.15 13.52
C LYS A 354 15.74 65.03 14.53
N ASN A 355 16.17 65.10 15.78
CA ASN A 355 15.63 66.04 16.77
C ASN A 355 16.62 67.16 17.07
#